data_AF-F8J4N3-F1
#
_entry.id   AF-F8J4N3-F1
#
_cell.length_a   1.000
_cell.length_b   1.000
_cell.length_c   1.000
_cell.angle_alpha   90.00
_cell.angle_beta   90.00
_cell.angle_gamma   90.00
#
_symmetry.space_group_name_H-M   'P 1'
#
loop_
_entity.id
_entity.type
_entity.pdbx_description
1 polymer ?
#
loop_
_entity_poly.entity_id
_entity_poly.type
_entity_poly.pdbx_seq_one_letter_code
_entity_poly.pdbx_strand_id
1 'polypeptide(L)'
;FQEFLDRIDTDATHYRNEIKNMLMKNRYRLCVSVDELRDFDRDFWDGLMNSPADFLPACERALRDTVLTIYDPNDSRFSEIDENQQFYLSFKGSFGSHQVSPRTINSQFLSKMISIEGIVTRASLVRPKIIRSVHYAEKTSRFYAREYRDQTTS
;
A
#
# COMPACT_ATOMS: atom_id res chain seq x y z
N PHE A 1 -12.21 -2.87 -4.91
CA PHE A 1 -11.24 -3.05 -3.80
C PHE A 1 -11.87 -2.85 -2.41
N GLN A 2 -12.65 -1.80 -2.13
CA GLN A 2 -13.34 -1.67 -0.83
C GLN A 2 -14.22 -2.89 -0.53
N GLU A 3 -15.01 -3.34 -1.51
CA GLU A 3 -15.83 -4.55 -1.40
C GLU A 3 -15.01 -5.82 -1.08
N PHE A 4 -13.80 -5.93 -1.65
CA PHE A 4 -12.88 -7.02 -1.36
C PHE A 4 -12.40 -7.00 0.11
N LEU A 5 -12.10 -5.82 0.67
CA LEU A 5 -11.70 -5.68 2.07
C LEU A 5 -12.86 -5.94 3.05
N ASP A 6 -14.09 -5.70 2.62
CA ASP A 6 -15.30 -5.85 3.41
C ASP A 6 -15.88 -7.26 3.41
N ARG A 7 -15.38 -8.14 2.53
CA ARG A 7 -15.82 -9.53 2.38
C ARG A 7 -15.65 -10.30 3.69
N ILE A 8 -16.72 -10.98 4.10
CA ILE A 8 -16.76 -11.87 5.27
C ILE A 8 -17.08 -13.28 4.77
N ASP A 9 -16.10 -13.89 4.11
CA ASP A 9 -16.21 -15.29 3.70
C ASP A 9 -15.67 -16.20 4.79
N THR A 10 -16.29 -17.38 4.96
CA THR A 10 -16.01 -18.32 6.04
C THR A 10 -14.62 -18.98 5.89
N ASP A 11 -14.11 -19.06 4.66
CA ASP A 11 -12.80 -19.65 4.32
C ASP A 11 -11.72 -18.61 3.98
N ALA A 12 -12.07 -17.31 3.89
CA ALA A 12 -11.15 -16.26 3.48
C ALA A 12 -10.59 -15.47 4.66
N THR A 13 -9.41 -14.88 4.47
CA THR A 13 -8.79 -14.02 5.49
C THR A 13 -9.69 -12.81 5.78
N HIS A 14 -10.08 -12.61 7.04
CA HIS A 14 -10.84 -11.42 7.44
C HIS A 14 -9.96 -10.16 7.45
N TYR A 15 -9.91 -9.45 6.33
CA TYR A 15 -9.10 -8.24 6.17
C TYR A 15 -9.45 -7.13 7.16
N ARG A 16 -10.72 -7.02 7.59
CA ARG A 16 -11.10 -6.08 8.67
C ARG A 16 -10.36 -6.35 9.98
N ASN A 17 -10.14 -7.61 10.34
CA ASN A 17 -9.39 -7.97 11.55
C ASN A 17 -7.89 -7.72 11.35
N GLU A 18 -7.35 -8.00 10.16
CA GLU A 18 -5.96 -7.65 9.82
C GLU A 18 -5.71 -6.14 9.86
N ILE A 19 -6.67 -5.33 9.40
CA ILE A 19 -6.60 -3.86 9.52
C ILE A 19 -6.60 -3.44 10.99
N LYS A 20 -7.49 -3.99 11.83
CA LYS A 20 -7.46 -3.72 13.28
C LYS A 20 -6.12 -4.11 13.90
N ASN A 21 -5.61 -5.30 13.56
CA ASN A 21 -4.31 -5.78 14.03
C ASN A 21 -3.16 -4.87 13.56
N MET A 22 -3.23 -4.37 12.34
CA MET A 22 -2.27 -3.43 11.75
C MET A 22 -2.26 -2.11 12.56
N LEU A 23 -3.44 -1.56 12.86
CA LEU A 23 -3.60 -0.34 13.66
C LEU A 23 -3.10 -0.52 15.09
N MET A 24 -3.45 -1.63 15.75
CA MET A 24 -2.98 -1.95 17.11
C MET A 24 -1.45 -2.09 17.18
N LYS A 25 -0.82 -2.56 16.10
CA LYS A 25 0.64 -2.69 16.00
C LYS A 25 1.33 -1.41 15.51
N ASN A 26 0.59 -0.32 15.34
CA ASN A 26 1.06 0.95 14.78
C ASN A 26 1.82 0.77 13.44
N ARG A 27 1.26 -0.08 12.56
CA ARG A 27 1.78 -0.30 11.21
C ARG A 27 0.90 0.40 10.20
N TYR A 28 1.48 0.73 9.05
CA TYR A 28 0.78 1.43 7.97
C TYR A 28 0.76 0.63 6.67
N ARG A 29 1.06 -0.67 6.72
CA ARG A 29 1.10 -1.54 5.55
C ARG A 29 0.27 -2.80 5.76
N LEU A 30 -0.74 -2.99 4.91
CA LEU A 30 -1.56 -4.20 4.87
C LEU A 30 -0.97 -5.22 3.89
N CYS A 31 -0.95 -6.49 4.25
CA CYS A 31 -0.49 -7.58 3.39
C CYS A 31 -1.69 -8.34 2.82
N VAL A 32 -1.85 -8.31 1.50
CA VAL A 32 -2.99 -8.86 0.77
C VAL A 32 -2.57 -10.04 -0.08
N SER A 33 -3.39 -11.09 -0.10
CA SER A 33 -3.18 -12.25 -0.95
C SER A 33 -3.62 -11.95 -2.39
N VAL A 34 -2.71 -12.16 -3.33
CA VAL A 34 -2.94 -12.02 -4.77
C VAL A 34 -3.84 -13.14 -5.29
N ASP A 35 -3.76 -14.34 -4.70
CA ASP A 35 -4.61 -15.47 -5.06
C ASP A 35 -6.08 -15.19 -4.70
N GLU A 36 -6.33 -14.63 -3.52
CA GLU A 36 -7.70 -14.24 -3.10
C GLU A 36 -8.26 -13.11 -3.97
N LEU A 37 -7.40 -12.17 -4.41
CA LEU A 37 -7.79 -11.14 -5.36
C LEU A 37 -8.18 -11.73 -6.72
N ARG A 38 -7.44 -12.73 -7.21
CA ARG A 38 -7.74 -13.44 -8.46
C ARG A 38 -9.06 -14.19 -8.39
N ASP A 39 -9.36 -14.80 -7.25
CA ASP A 39 -10.59 -15.56 -7.04
C ASP A 39 -11.81 -14.63 -6.85
N PHE A 40 -11.60 -13.40 -6.38
CA PHE A 40 -12.65 -12.39 -6.25
C PHE A 40 -12.97 -11.72 -7.59
N ASP A 41 -11.96 -11.15 -8.25
CA ASP A 41 -12.12 -10.43 -9.51
C ASP A 41 -10.85 -10.62 -10.36
N ARG A 42 -10.99 -11.43 -11.41
CA ARG A 42 -9.90 -11.76 -12.32
C ARG A 42 -9.49 -10.57 -13.19
N ASP A 43 -10.45 -9.76 -13.63
CA ASP A 43 -10.18 -8.61 -14.49
C ASP A 43 -9.41 -7.55 -13.70
N PHE A 44 -9.79 -7.35 -12.44
CA PHE A 44 -9.05 -6.49 -11.52
C PHE A 44 -7.64 -7.03 -11.23
N TRP A 45 -7.50 -8.34 -11.01
CA TRP A 45 -6.20 -8.97 -10.83
C TRP A 45 -5.28 -8.78 -12.03
N ASP A 46 -5.80 -8.99 -13.25
CA ASP A 46 -5.04 -8.78 -14.50
C ASP A 46 -4.62 -7.31 -14.66
N GLY A 47 -5.51 -6.38 -14.30
CA GLY A 47 -5.21 -4.94 -14.27
C GLY A 47 -4.11 -4.57 -13.27
N LEU A 48 -4.19 -5.12 -12.05
CA LEU A 48 -3.19 -4.90 -11.00
C LEU A 48 -1.80 -5.44 -11.40
N MET A 49 -1.74 -6.58 -12.09
CA MET A 49 -0.48 -7.18 -12.52
C MET A 49 0.14 -6.43 -13.71
N ASN A 50 -0.68 -6.06 -14.71
CA ASN A 50 -0.18 -5.45 -15.94
C ASN A 50 -0.06 -3.93 -15.89
N SER A 51 -0.81 -3.25 -15.01
CA SER A 51 -0.85 -1.79 -14.90
C SER A 51 -0.94 -1.31 -13.44
N PRO A 52 -0.01 -1.73 -12.55
CA PRO A 52 -0.04 -1.37 -11.13
C PRO A 52 -0.03 0.14 -10.86
N ALA A 53 0.53 0.97 -11.75
CA ALA A 53 0.60 2.41 -11.55
C ALA A 53 -0.77 3.08 -11.44
N ASP A 54 -1.77 2.57 -12.17
CA ASP A 54 -3.14 3.10 -12.14
C ASP A 54 -3.98 2.45 -11.03
N PHE A 55 -3.77 1.15 -10.81
CA PHE A 55 -4.56 0.37 -9.87
C PHE A 55 -4.11 0.58 -8.41
N LEU A 56 -2.80 0.63 -8.14
CA LEU A 56 -2.26 0.69 -6.77
C LEU A 56 -2.70 1.94 -6.00
N PRO A 57 -2.66 3.17 -6.56
CA PRO A 57 -3.14 4.35 -5.84
C PRO A 57 -4.64 4.31 -5.54
N ALA A 58 -5.43 3.67 -6.42
CA ALA A 58 -6.85 3.46 -6.17
C ALA A 58 -7.08 2.45 -5.04
N CYS A 59 -6.29 1.37 -4.98
CA CYS A 59 -6.32 0.40 -3.89
C CYS A 59 -5.92 1.03 -2.54
N GLU A 60 -4.86 1.85 -2.52
CA GLU A 60 -4.41 2.54 -1.30
C GLU A 60 -5.41 3.58 -0.82
N ARG A 61 -6.08 4.29 -1.73
CA ARG A 61 -7.20 5.18 -1.38
C ARG A 61 -8.35 4.39 -0.76
N ALA A 62 -8.76 3.29 -1.40
CA ALA A 62 -9.79 2.40 -0.87
C ALA A 62 -9.43 1.85 0.52
N LEU A 63 -8.17 1.45 0.73
CA LEU A 63 -7.68 1.01 2.04
C LEU A 63 -7.77 2.13 3.08
N ARG A 64 -7.35 3.35 2.74
CA ARG A 64 -7.45 4.50 3.65
C ARG A 64 -8.89 4.72 4.10
N ASP A 65 -9.83 4.70 3.17
CA ASP A 65 -11.25 4.89 3.48
C ASP A 65 -11.75 3.79 4.42
N THR A 66 -11.42 2.52 4.15
CA THR A 66 -11.77 1.38 5.04
C THR A 66 -11.10 1.47 6.42
N VAL A 67 -9.86 1.97 6.50
CA VAL A 67 -9.19 2.20 7.78
C VAL A 67 -9.92 3.27 8.58
N LEU A 68 -10.31 4.37 7.94
CA LEU A 68 -11.04 5.46 8.59
C LEU A 68 -12.43 5.04 9.08
N THR A 69 -13.10 4.09 8.42
CA THR A 69 -14.38 3.55 8.93
C THR A 69 -14.21 2.60 10.11
N ILE A 70 -13.06 1.95 10.24
CA ILE A 70 -12.76 1.01 11.33
C ILE A 70 -12.13 1.73 12.54
N TYR A 71 -11.41 2.82 12.30
CA TYR A 71 -10.73 3.59 13.32
C TYR A 71 -11.74 4.29 14.25
N ASP A 72 -11.68 3.96 15.54
CA ASP A 72 -12.43 4.66 16.59
C ASP A 72 -11.44 5.47 17.43
N PRO A 73 -11.50 6.83 17.41
CA PRO A 73 -10.63 7.69 18.19
C PRO A 73 -10.73 7.47 19.71
N ASN A 74 -11.83 6.89 20.21
CA ASN A 74 -12.02 6.66 21.64
C ASN A 74 -11.43 5.34 22.14
N ASP A 75 -10.95 4.48 21.23
CA ASP A 75 -10.34 3.22 21.58
C ASP A 75 -8.84 3.40 21.88
N SER A 76 -8.48 3.26 23.16
CA SER A 76 -7.10 3.42 23.66
C SER A 76 -6.10 2.43 23.06
N ARG A 77 -6.56 1.45 22.29
CA ARG A 77 -5.72 0.47 21.58
C ARG A 77 -5.17 1.00 20.26
N PHE A 78 -5.72 2.08 19.71
CA PHE A 78 -5.23 2.69 18.48
C PHE A 78 -4.37 3.91 18.78
N SER A 79 -3.27 4.07 18.04
CA SER A 79 -2.47 5.29 18.09
C SER A 79 -3.17 6.42 17.33
N GLU A 80 -2.89 7.67 17.71
CA GLU A 80 -3.36 8.84 16.94
C GLU A 80 -2.82 8.77 15.51
N ILE A 81 -3.74 8.83 14.54
CA ILE A 81 -3.41 8.81 13.11
C ILE A 81 -3.37 10.28 12.64
N ASP A 82 -2.23 10.73 12.11
CA ASP A 82 -2.16 12.02 11.42
C ASP A 82 -3.13 12.01 10.22
N GLU A 83 -3.83 13.11 9.98
CA GLU A 83 -4.72 13.27 8.81
C GLU A 83 -3.99 13.00 7.49
N ASN A 84 -2.67 13.25 7.46
CA ASN A 84 -1.82 13.04 6.29
C ASN A 84 -1.17 11.65 6.24
N GLN A 85 -1.52 10.74 7.15
CA GLN A 85 -0.93 9.40 7.18
C GLN A 85 -1.27 8.61 5.91
N GLN A 86 -0.23 8.09 5.26
CA GLN A 86 -0.37 7.22 4.10
C GLN A 86 -0.41 5.76 4.54
N PHE A 87 -1.32 4.99 3.93
CA PHE A 87 -1.42 3.55 4.09
C PHE A 87 -0.98 2.88 2.79
N TYR A 88 -0.14 1.87 2.93
CA TYR A 88 0.45 1.14 1.82
C TYR A 88 -0.08 -0.29 1.75
N LEU A 89 0.01 -0.86 0.57
CA LEU A 89 -0.29 -2.27 0.34
C LEU A 89 0.98 -3.07 0.11
N SER A 90 0.93 -4.33 0.50
CA SER A 90 1.89 -5.37 0.13
C SER A 90 1.14 -6.56 -0.38
N PHE A 91 1.75 -7.28 -1.30
CA PHE A 91 1.15 -8.40 -1.99
C PHE A 91 1.94 -9.68 -1.70
N LYS A 92 1.23 -10.76 -1.40
CA LYS A 92 1.79 -12.11 -1.22
C LYS A 92 0.99 -13.11 -2.06
N GLY A 93 1.56 -14.28 -2.33
CA GLY A 93 0.89 -15.35 -3.05
C GLY A 93 1.57 -15.69 -4.36
N SER A 94 0.84 -16.39 -5.24
CA SER A 94 1.35 -16.85 -6.52
C SER A 94 1.18 -15.81 -7.63
N PHE A 95 2.31 -15.31 -8.13
CA PHE A 95 2.38 -14.35 -9.24
C PHE A 95 2.39 -15.03 -10.63
N GLY A 96 2.50 -16.36 -10.68
CA GLY A 96 2.50 -17.14 -11.92
C GLY A 96 3.55 -16.65 -12.92
N SER A 97 3.10 -16.21 -14.10
CA SER A 97 3.99 -15.71 -15.17
C SER A 97 4.77 -14.44 -14.81
N HIS A 98 4.38 -13.74 -13.74
CA HIS A 98 5.08 -12.55 -13.25
C HIS A 98 6.17 -12.87 -12.22
N GLN A 99 6.39 -14.16 -11.89
CA GLN A 99 7.52 -14.61 -11.09
C GLN A 99 8.74 -14.80 -11.99
N VAL A 100 9.79 -14.02 -11.77
CA VAL A 100 10.98 -13.97 -12.62
C VAL A 100 12.27 -14.01 -11.80
N SER A 101 13.32 -14.53 -12.42
CA SER A 101 14.68 -14.38 -11.88
C SER A 101 15.32 -13.07 -12.37
N PRO A 102 16.36 -12.56 -11.69
CA PRO A 102 17.15 -11.42 -12.18
C PRO A 102 17.74 -11.63 -13.58
N ARG A 103 17.86 -12.89 -14.04
CA ARG A 103 18.34 -13.22 -15.39
C ARG A 103 17.25 -13.16 -16.46
N THR A 104 15.99 -13.38 -16.07
CA THR A 104 14.84 -13.47 -16.98
C THR A 104 14.01 -12.19 -17.02
N ILE A 105 14.29 -11.20 -16.16
CA ILE A 105 13.67 -9.88 -16.24
C ILE A 105 14.09 -9.20 -17.54
N ASN A 106 13.12 -8.93 -18.40
CA ASN A 106 13.30 -8.30 -19.70
C ASN A 106 12.37 -7.08 -19.84
N SER A 107 12.46 -6.35 -20.95
CA SER A 107 11.66 -5.14 -21.20
C SER A 107 10.14 -5.38 -21.27
N GLN A 108 9.68 -6.63 -21.41
CA GLN A 108 8.25 -6.95 -21.46
C GLN A 108 7.57 -6.80 -20.09
N PHE A 109 8.35 -6.80 -19.00
CA PHE A 109 7.89 -6.57 -17.64
C PHE A 109 7.96 -5.10 -17.22
N LEU A 110 8.27 -4.19 -18.15
CA LEU A 110 8.27 -2.75 -17.86
C LEU A 110 6.86 -2.30 -17.43
N SER A 111 6.80 -1.52 -16.35
CA SER A 111 5.55 -1.03 -15.76
C SER A 111 4.58 -2.12 -15.29
N LYS A 112 5.05 -3.36 -15.07
CA LYS A 112 4.25 -4.47 -14.54
C LYS A 112 4.66 -4.82 -13.12
N MET A 113 3.74 -5.42 -12.35
CA MET A 113 4.04 -5.98 -11.05
C MET A 113 4.70 -7.36 -11.23
N ILE A 114 5.85 -7.58 -10.61
CA ILE A 114 6.60 -8.84 -10.70
C ILE A 114 7.09 -9.28 -9.33
N SER A 115 7.27 -10.59 -9.17
CA SER A 115 7.95 -11.19 -8.02
C SER A 115 9.34 -11.65 -8.45
N ILE A 116 10.36 -11.28 -7.68
CA ILE A 116 11.76 -11.61 -7.97
C ILE A 116 12.38 -12.35 -6.79
N GLU A 117 13.07 -13.45 -7.08
CA GLU A 117 13.86 -14.20 -6.11
C GLU A 117 15.36 -13.98 -6.32
N GLY A 118 16.12 -13.84 -5.25
CA GLY A 118 17.56 -13.62 -5.33
C GLY A 118 18.26 -13.50 -3.98
N ILE A 119 19.60 -13.41 -4.03
CA ILE A 119 20.45 -13.24 -2.86
C ILE A 119 20.74 -11.75 -2.65
N VAL A 120 20.56 -11.27 -1.41
CA VAL A 120 20.91 -9.90 -1.04
C VAL A 120 22.44 -9.78 -0.97
N THR A 121 23.05 -9.04 -1.90
CA THR A 121 24.51 -8.85 -1.96
C THR A 121 24.99 -7.53 -1.35
N ARG A 122 24.12 -6.53 -1.23
CA ARG A 122 24.44 -5.21 -0.69
C ARG A 122 23.21 -4.56 -0.06
N ALA A 123 23.40 -3.94 1.10
CA ALA A 123 22.43 -3.02 1.72
C ALA A 123 23.01 -1.60 1.71
N SER A 124 22.20 -0.61 1.32
CA SER A 124 22.60 0.80 1.36
C SER A 124 22.27 1.45 2.70
N LEU A 125 22.88 2.60 2.97
CA LEU A 125 22.55 3.42 4.14
C LEU A 125 21.11 3.95 4.05
N VAL A 126 20.43 3.96 5.18
CA VAL A 126 19.09 4.56 5.32
C VAL A 126 19.23 6.08 5.26
N ARG A 127 18.50 6.71 4.33
CA ARG A 127 18.47 8.17 4.17
C ARG A 127 17.02 8.66 4.25
N PRO A 128 16.73 9.73 5.02
CA PRO A 128 15.39 10.30 5.05
C PRO A 128 15.04 10.94 3.70
N LYS A 129 13.78 10.81 3.30
CA LYS A 129 13.22 11.42 2.08
C LYS A 129 12.16 12.45 2.49
N ILE A 130 12.23 13.65 1.91
CA ILE A 130 11.25 14.72 2.17
C ILE A 130 9.98 14.40 1.39
N ILE A 131 8.84 14.40 2.09
CA ILE A 131 7.51 14.16 1.50
C ILE A 131 6.67 15.45 1.54
N ARG A 132 6.65 16.12 2.69
CA ARG A 132 5.90 17.37 2.92
C ARG A 132 6.71 18.31 3.79
N SER A 133 6.59 19.61 3.51
CA SER A 133 7.14 20.67 4.36
C SER A 133 6.04 21.66 4.74
N VAL A 134 6.08 22.15 5.98
CA VAL A 134 5.15 23.18 6.50
C VAL A 134 6.00 24.35 6.98
N HIS A 135 5.78 25.52 6.38
CA HIS A 135 6.54 26.74 6.62
C HIS A 135 5.66 27.76 7.33
N TYR A 136 6.17 28.42 8.36
CA TYR A 136 5.47 29.52 9.02
C TYR A 136 6.01 30.86 8.52
N ALA A 137 5.12 31.76 8.10
CA ALA A 137 5.47 33.11 7.71
C ALA A 137 5.05 34.10 8.80
N GLU A 138 6.03 34.58 9.58
CA GLU A 138 5.82 35.47 10.72
C GLU A 138 5.06 36.75 10.38
N LYS A 139 5.39 37.38 9.24
CA LYS A 139 4.78 38.65 8.82
C LYS A 139 3.28 38.56 8.54
N THR A 140 2.82 37.40 8.09
CA THR A 140 1.41 37.16 7.75
C THR A 140 0.70 36.27 8.75
N SER A 141 1.42 35.74 9.75
CA SER A 141 0.95 34.74 10.71
C SER A 141 0.24 33.55 10.05
N ARG A 142 0.78 33.06 8.93
CA ARG A 142 0.18 31.98 8.11
C ARG A 142 1.14 30.82 7.93
N PHE A 143 0.58 29.61 7.82
CA PHE A 143 1.31 28.40 7.48
C PHE A 143 1.16 28.08 5.98
N TYR A 144 2.25 27.67 5.34
CA TYR A 144 2.30 27.24 3.94
C TYR A 144 2.78 25.80 3.88
N ALA A 145 1.96 24.90 3.35
CA ALA A 145 2.33 23.51 3.12
C ALA A 145 2.77 23.30 1.67
N ARG A 146 3.85 22.54 1.47
CA ARG A 146 4.31 22.09 0.15
C ARG A 146 4.56 20.58 0.16
N GLU A 147 3.88 19.87 -0.73
CA GLU A 147 4.10 18.46 -1.01
C GLU A 147 5.16 18.29 -2.12
N TYR A 148 5.98 17.25 -1.99
CA TYR A 148 7.03 16.90 -2.94
C TYR A 148 6.73 15.53 -3.54
N ARG A 149 6.69 15.46 -4.88
CA ARG A 149 6.55 14.22 -5.64
C ARG A 149 7.78 14.03 -6.52
N ASP A 150 8.33 12.83 -6.52
CA ASP A 150 9.38 12.41 -7.44
C ASP A 150 8.96 11.13 -8.18
N GLN A 151 9.78 10.65 -9.11
CA GLN A 151 9.49 9.44 -9.89
C GLN A 151 9.38 8.15 -9.06
N THR A 152 9.79 8.20 -7.79
CA THR A 152 9.75 7.07 -6.83
C THR A 152 8.76 7.31 -5.69
N THR A 153 8.02 8.41 -5.70
CA THR A 153 6.96 8.71 -4.73
C THR A 153 5.65 8.26 -5.35
N SER A 154 5.10 7.15 -4.83
CA SER A 154 3.75 6.67 -5.13
C SER A 154 2.67 7.61 -4.59
#